data_AF-A0A1Q7VMG9-F1
#
_entry.id   AF-A0A1Q7VMG9-F1
#
_cell.length_a   1.000
_cell.length_b   1.000
_cell.length_c   1.000
_cell.angle_alpha   90.00
_cell.angle_beta   90.00
_cell.angle_gamma   90.00
#
_symmetry.space_group_name_H-M   'P 1'
#
loop_
_entity.id
_entity.type
_entity.pdbx_description
1 polymer ?
#
loop_
_entity_poly.entity_id
_entity_poly.type
_entity_poly.pdbx_seq_one_letter_code
_entity_poly.pdbx_strand_id
1 'polypeptide(L)'
;MLELGAGRLLEDVERALIGASPGDTRAVEYSLPDDSSRTTQVTVKEIKEKVLPPADDDFARAASEFDTYAELRNEIESRLREQLEDELDAAFRAETIDRLVVASKATASGPLVEARSRELLNQLGRSLDRRGISADLYLQLTGQTPEQLAEGVRAEAAQSVARELVLEAAADKLGIEVSDDEVEELIREQAEAAGEDADDVVSQLREAGRFETLRADLRLKETLDRIVSEVKRISPDLAQARDKLWTPDKETASTETKLWTPASKEPA
;
A
#
# COMPACT_ATOMS: atom_id res chain seq x y z
N MET A 1 -23.12 -10.66 -23.48
CA MET A 1 -23.98 -11.21 -22.42
C MET A 1 -23.83 -10.29 -21.23
N LEU A 2 -24.93 -9.78 -20.69
CA LEU A 2 -24.92 -8.76 -19.63
C LEU A 2 -25.36 -9.42 -18.32
N GLU A 3 -24.62 -9.18 -17.24
CA GLU A 3 -24.89 -9.69 -15.89
C GLU A 3 -25.56 -8.57 -15.08
N LEU A 4 -26.82 -8.78 -14.69
CA LEU A 4 -27.56 -7.85 -13.84
C LEU A 4 -27.01 -7.91 -12.41
N GLY A 5 -26.83 -6.76 -11.75
CA GLY A 5 -26.28 -6.66 -10.40
C GLY A 5 -24.75 -6.60 -10.33
N ALA A 6 -24.06 -6.62 -11.47
CA ALA A 6 -22.59 -6.49 -11.52
C ALA A 6 -22.11 -5.02 -11.50
N GLY A 7 -23.03 -4.03 -11.48
CA GLY A 7 -22.69 -2.61 -11.47
C GLY A 7 -21.99 -2.14 -12.75
N ARG A 8 -22.14 -2.89 -13.85
CA ARG A 8 -21.53 -2.59 -15.15
C ARG A 8 -22.43 -1.70 -16.02
N LEU A 9 -23.70 -1.57 -15.65
CA LEU A 9 -24.67 -0.65 -16.26
C LEU A 9 -25.09 0.41 -15.24
N LEU A 10 -25.72 1.46 -15.76
CA LEU A 10 -26.40 2.45 -14.92
C LEU A 10 -27.48 1.75 -14.09
N GLU A 11 -27.54 2.09 -12.82
CA GLU A 11 -28.42 1.43 -11.85
C GLU A 11 -29.89 1.48 -12.26
N ASP A 12 -30.32 2.59 -12.88
CA ASP A 12 -31.67 2.76 -13.42
C ASP A 12 -31.97 1.76 -14.56
N VAL A 13 -30.97 1.46 -15.38
CA VAL A 13 -31.08 0.49 -16.47
C VAL A 13 -31.17 -0.93 -15.94
N GLU A 14 -30.36 -1.28 -14.95
CA GLU A 14 -30.43 -2.60 -14.31
C GLU A 14 -31.79 -2.81 -13.62
N ARG A 15 -32.27 -1.83 -12.85
CA ARG A 15 -33.57 -1.88 -12.17
C ARG A 15 -34.75 -2.03 -13.11
N ALA A 16 -34.75 -1.31 -14.24
CA ALA A 16 -35.84 -1.38 -15.21
C ALA A 16 -35.96 -2.75 -15.91
N LEU A 17 -34.87 -3.51 -15.96
CA LEU A 17 -34.82 -4.87 -16.53
C LEU A 17 -35.20 -5.96 -15.51
N ILE A 18 -35.30 -5.64 -14.22
CA ILE A 18 -35.78 -6.59 -13.20
C ILE A 18 -37.24 -6.94 -13.50
N GLY A 19 -37.54 -8.24 -13.54
CA GLY A 19 -38.87 -8.77 -13.85
C GLY A 19 -39.29 -8.65 -15.32
N ALA A 20 -38.38 -8.36 -16.24
CA ALA A 20 -38.62 -8.48 -17.68
C ALA A 20 -38.59 -9.96 -18.12
N SER A 21 -39.39 -10.29 -19.13
CA SER A 21 -39.40 -11.62 -19.76
C SER A 21 -38.59 -11.61 -21.07
N PRO A 22 -38.12 -12.78 -21.56
CA PRO A 22 -37.50 -12.86 -22.88
C PRO A 22 -38.48 -12.39 -23.97
N GLY A 23 -38.02 -11.48 -24.84
CA GLY A 23 -38.80 -10.82 -25.88
C GLY A 23 -39.36 -9.44 -25.48
N ASP A 24 -39.34 -9.09 -24.19
CA ASP A 24 -39.87 -7.81 -23.73
C ASP A 24 -39.01 -6.65 -24.21
N THR A 25 -39.66 -5.61 -24.74
CA THR A 25 -39.04 -4.30 -24.99
C THR A 25 -39.52 -3.32 -23.94
N ARG A 26 -38.58 -2.75 -23.19
CA ARG A 26 -38.86 -1.70 -22.19
C ARG A 26 -38.17 -0.41 -22.57
N ALA A 27 -38.90 0.70 -22.48
CA ALA A 27 -38.30 2.02 -22.50
C ALA A 27 -37.74 2.32 -21.11
N VAL A 28 -36.46 2.61 -21.03
CA VAL A 28 -35.76 2.93 -19.79
C VAL A 28 -35.25 4.36 -19.89
N GLU A 29 -35.64 5.18 -18.92
CA GLU A 29 -35.05 6.50 -18.72
C GLU A 29 -33.92 6.38 -17.69
N TYR A 30 -32.77 6.93 -18.02
CA TYR A 30 -31.61 6.95 -17.13
C TYR A 30 -30.98 8.34 -17.11
N SER A 31 -30.43 8.70 -15.95
CA SER A 31 -29.72 9.97 -15.77
C SER A 31 -28.24 9.82 -16.09
N LEU A 32 -27.68 10.82 -16.76
CA LEU A 32 -26.24 10.94 -16.99
C LEU A 32 -25.58 11.80 -15.91
N PRO A 33 -24.25 11.72 -15.75
CA PRO A 33 -23.51 12.53 -14.75
C PRO A 33 -23.63 14.05 -14.92
N ASP A 34 -24.16 14.52 -16.06
CA ASP A 34 -24.41 15.92 -16.37
C ASP A 34 -25.85 16.37 -16.04
N ASP A 35 -26.58 15.59 -15.23
CA ASP A 35 -28.00 15.78 -14.86
C ASP A 35 -28.97 15.81 -16.06
N SER A 36 -28.54 15.33 -17.24
CA SER A 36 -29.43 15.12 -18.39
C SER A 36 -30.10 13.75 -18.33
N SER A 37 -31.40 13.67 -18.67
CA SER A 37 -32.10 12.39 -18.80
C SER A 37 -32.16 11.95 -20.27
N ARG A 38 -31.96 10.65 -20.50
CA ARG A 38 -32.14 10.03 -21.81
C ARG A 38 -32.98 8.78 -21.71
N THR A 39 -33.87 8.60 -22.70
CA THR A 39 -34.67 7.39 -22.83
C THR A 39 -34.07 6.48 -23.90
N THR A 40 -33.89 5.20 -23.57
CA THR A 40 -33.48 4.15 -24.49
C THR A 40 -34.45 2.99 -24.45
N GLN A 41 -34.72 2.37 -25.59
CA GLN A 41 -35.46 1.10 -25.63
C GLN A 41 -34.49 -0.06 -25.53
N VAL A 42 -34.70 -0.92 -24.54
CA VAL A 42 -33.95 -2.15 -24.33
C VAL A 42 -34.87 -3.34 -24.62
N THR A 43 -34.45 -4.20 -25.53
CA THR A 43 -35.13 -5.46 -25.82
C THR A 43 -34.37 -6.62 -25.20
N VAL A 44 -35.02 -7.36 -24.30
CA VAL A 44 -34.46 -8.57 -23.70
C VAL A 44 -34.56 -9.69 -24.71
N LYS A 45 -33.44 -10.08 -25.32
CA LYS A 45 -33.46 -11.18 -26.31
C LYS A 45 -33.56 -12.55 -25.66
N GLU A 46 -32.82 -12.75 -24.58
CA GLU A 46 -32.69 -14.02 -23.89
C GLU A 46 -32.31 -13.75 -22.44
N ILE A 47 -32.85 -14.55 -21.51
CA ILE A 47 -32.47 -14.54 -20.11
C ILE A 47 -31.80 -15.87 -19.83
N LYS A 48 -30.58 -15.82 -19.30
CA LYS A 48 -29.82 -17.00 -18.90
C LYS A 48 -29.52 -16.91 -17.41
N GLU A 49 -29.73 -18.01 -16.72
CA GLU A 49 -29.39 -18.15 -15.31
C GLU A 49 -27.98 -18.71 -15.18
N LYS A 50 -27.18 -18.10 -14.29
CA LYS A 50 -25.83 -18.58 -13.97
C LYS A 50 -25.94 -19.64 -12.89
N VAL A 51 -25.95 -20.90 -13.29
CA VAL A 51 -25.91 -22.04 -12.36
C VAL A 51 -24.45 -22.29 -12.00
N LEU A 52 -24.10 -22.07 -10.73
CA LEU A 52 -22.77 -22.43 -10.23
C LEU A 52 -22.67 -23.96 -10.10
N PRO A 53 -21.56 -24.57 -10.57
CA PRO A 53 -21.34 -25.98 -10.35
C PRO A 53 -21.18 -26.28 -8.85
N PRO A 54 -21.48 -27.51 -8.41
CA PRO A 54 -21.13 -27.96 -7.07
C PRO A 54 -19.61 -27.83 -6.84
N ALA A 55 -19.23 -27.48 -5.62
CA ALA A 55 -17.83 -27.37 -5.22
C ALA A 55 -17.29 -28.75 -4.83
N ASP A 56 -17.02 -29.58 -5.83
CA ASP A 56 -16.58 -30.97 -5.71
C ASP A 56 -15.33 -31.27 -6.55
N ASP A 57 -14.90 -32.54 -6.55
CA ASP A 57 -13.68 -32.96 -7.25
C ASP A 57 -13.80 -32.83 -8.78
N ASP A 58 -15.00 -32.94 -9.34
CA ASP A 58 -15.23 -32.72 -10.77
C ASP A 58 -15.02 -31.24 -11.12
N PHE A 59 -15.50 -30.33 -10.26
CA PHE A 59 -15.20 -28.91 -10.39
C PHE A 59 -13.70 -28.62 -10.25
N ALA A 60 -13.01 -29.23 -9.28
CA ALA A 60 -11.57 -29.03 -9.09
C ALA A 60 -10.77 -29.43 -10.34
N ARG A 61 -11.05 -30.61 -10.91
CA ARG A 61 -10.42 -31.09 -12.15
C ARG A 61 -10.73 -30.23 -13.37
N ALA A 62 -11.95 -29.67 -13.45
CA ALA A 62 -12.36 -28.84 -14.57
C ALA A 62 -11.80 -27.41 -14.50
N ALA A 63 -11.59 -26.88 -13.29
CA ALA A 63 -11.22 -25.49 -13.06
C ALA A 63 -9.73 -25.28 -12.71
N SER A 64 -9.00 -26.35 -12.39
CA SER A 64 -7.61 -26.27 -11.91
C SER A 64 -6.78 -27.49 -12.30
N GLU A 65 -5.51 -27.49 -11.90
CA GLU A 65 -4.58 -28.62 -12.03
C GLU A 65 -4.73 -29.68 -10.92
N PHE A 66 -5.64 -29.48 -9.97
CA PHE A 66 -5.84 -30.37 -8.82
C PHE A 66 -6.89 -31.45 -9.10
N ASP A 67 -6.65 -32.63 -8.52
CA ASP A 67 -7.53 -33.80 -8.71
C ASP A 67 -8.71 -33.78 -7.75
N THR A 68 -8.59 -33.09 -6.60
CA THR A 68 -9.63 -33.02 -5.56
C THR A 68 -9.98 -31.59 -5.15
N TYR A 69 -11.20 -31.39 -4.68
CA TYR A 69 -11.64 -30.11 -4.13
C TYR A 69 -10.84 -29.72 -2.88
N ALA A 70 -10.41 -30.72 -2.08
CA ALA A 70 -9.60 -30.49 -0.90
C ALA A 70 -8.23 -29.88 -1.24
N GLU A 71 -7.56 -30.37 -2.30
CA GLU A 71 -6.29 -29.82 -2.78
C GLU A 71 -6.46 -28.39 -3.30
N LEU A 72 -7.46 -28.14 -4.15
CA LEU A 72 -7.77 -26.79 -4.63
C LEU A 72 -8.04 -25.82 -3.48
N ARG A 73 -8.80 -26.25 -2.46
CA ARG A 73 -9.08 -25.43 -1.28
C ARG A 73 -7.82 -25.12 -0.49
N ASN A 74 -6.95 -26.11 -0.27
CA ASN A 74 -5.72 -25.93 0.48
C ASN A 74 -4.74 -25.00 -0.23
N GLU A 75 -4.64 -25.09 -1.56
CA GLU A 75 -3.82 -24.17 -2.35
C GLU A 75 -4.33 -22.73 -2.25
N ILE A 76 -5.64 -22.53 -2.43
CA ILE A 76 -6.24 -21.20 -2.27
C ILE A 76 -6.00 -20.67 -0.85
N GLU A 77 -6.13 -21.52 0.16
CA GLU A 77 -5.86 -21.14 1.55
C GLU A 77 -4.39 -20.76 1.77
N SER A 78 -3.43 -21.48 1.16
CA SER A 78 -2.01 -21.14 1.23
C SER A 78 -1.72 -19.79 0.57
N ARG A 79 -2.21 -19.58 -0.65
CA ARG A 79 -2.01 -18.32 -1.38
C ARG A 79 -2.61 -17.12 -0.63
N LEU A 80 -3.80 -17.28 -0.08
CA LEU A 80 -4.43 -16.23 0.74
C LEU A 80 -3.66 -15.98 2.03
N ARG A 81 -3.12 -17.03 2.66
CA ARG A 81 -2.29 -16.90 3.85
C ARG A 81 -1.00 -16.15 3.56
N GLU A 82 -0.27 -16.52 2.51
CA GLU A 82 0.94 -15.83 2.06
C GLU A 82 0.66 -14.36 1.74
N GLN A 83 -0.39 -14.08 0.98
CA GLN A 83 -0.80 -12.70 0.68
C GLN A 83 -1.09 -11.90 1.95
N LEU A 84 -1.82 -12.47 2.91
CA LEU A 84 -2.14 -11.80 4.17
C LEU A 84 -0.89 -11.61 5.04
N GLU A 85 0.03 -12.58 5.06
CA GLU A 85 1.29 -12.47 5.78
C GLU A 85 2.17 -11.34 5.22
N ASP A 86 2.27 -11.23 3.90
CA ASP A 86 2.98 -10.14 3.22
C ASP A 86 2.34 -8.77 3.48
N GLU A 87 1.01 -8.68 3.40
CA GLU A 87 0.25 -7.46 3.71
C GLU A 87 0.47 -7.02 5.16
N LEU A 88 0.43 -7.97 6.10
CA LEU A 88 0.66 -7.70 7.53
C LEU A 88 2.10 -7.30 7.81
N ASP A 89 3.09 -7.93 7.18
CA ASP A 89 4.51 -7.58 7.36
C ASP A 89 4.80 -6.18 6.81
N ALA A 90 4.28 -5.84 5.62
CA ALA A 90 4.38 -4.51 5.04
C ALA A 90 3.72 -3.44 5.92
N ALA A 91 2.51 -3.70 6.43
CA ALA A 91 1.82 -2.80 7.34
C ALA A 91 2.60 -2.63 8.66
N PHE A 92 3.14 -3.71 9.23
CA PHE A 92 3.94 -3.66 10.45
C PHE A 92 5.22 -2.84 10.27
N ARG A 93 5.91 -3.01 9.14
CA ARG A 93 7.11 -2.23 8.78
C ARG A 93 6.79 -0.75 8.66
N ALA A 94 5.73 -0.40 7.92
CA ALA A 94 5.30 0.99 7.76
C ALA A 94 4.98 1.66 9.11
N GLU A 95 4.19 0.98 9.94
CA GLU A 95 3.81 1.45 11.27
C GLU A 95 5.03 1.59 12.20
N THR A 96 6.01 0.68 12.08
CA THR A 96 7.25 0.75 12.85
C THR A 96 8.03 2.04 12.57
N ILE A 97 8.18 2.39 11.29
CA ILE A 97 8.88 3.62 10.89
C ILE A 97 8.08 4.85 11.33
N ASP A 98 6.75 4.83 11.17
CA ASP A 98 5.90 5.95 11.57
C ASP A 98 5.97 6.23 13.06
N ARG A 99 5.96 5.18 13.89
CA ARG A 99 6.17 5.34 15.34
C ARG A 99 7.57 5.82 15.66
N LEU A 100 8.58 5.41 14.91
CA LEU A 100 9.94 5.89 15.09
C LEU A 100 10.07 7.39 14.75
N VAL A 101 9.40 7.85 13.68
CA VAL A 101 9.32 9.29 13.32
C VAL A 101 8.64 10.09 14.44
N VAL A 102 7.52 9.60 14.97
CA VAL A 102 6.82 10.25 16.10
C VAL A 102 7.69 10.27 17.36
N ALA A 103 8.34 9.16 17.71
CA ALA A 103 9.19 9.04 18.89
C ALA A 103 10.44 9.93 18.81
N SER A 104 11.03 10.05 17.61
CA SER A 104 12.15 10.94 17.33
C SER A 104 11.76 12.41 17.18
N LYS A 105 10.46 12.71 17.08
CA LYS A 105 9.92 14.06 16.83
C LYS A 105 10.49 14.68 15.55
N ALA A 106 10.82 13.86 14.56
CA ALA A 106 11.38 14.33 13.30
C ALA A 106 10.30 15.01 12.46
N THR A 107 10.61 16.21 11.97
CA THR A 107 9.74 16.96 11.07
C THR A 107 10.55 17.39 9.85
N ALA A 108 10.15 16.93 8.67
CA ALA A 108 10.77 17.36 7.42
C ALA A 108 10.04 18.59 6.87
N SER A 109 10.81 19.58 6.42
CA SER A 109 10.30 20.76 5.73
C SER A 109 11.37 21.36 4.82
N GLY A 110 10.99 22.32 3.98
CA GLY A 110 11.93 23.05 3.13
C GLY A 110 12.27 22.34 1.81
N PRO A 111 13.46 22.59 1.24
CA PRO A 111 13.76 22.23 -0.15
C PRO A 111 13.66 20.73 -0.48
N LEU A 112 13.98 19.85 0.48
CA LEU A 112 13.89 18.41 0.29
C LEU A 112 12.44 17.94 0.12
N VAL A 113 11.53 18.46 0.95
CA VAL A 113 10.10 18.17 0.84
C VAL A 113 9.53 18.68 -0.48
N GLU A 114 9.93 19.88 -0.92
CA GLU A 114 9.50 20.43 -2.21
C GLU A 114 10.02 19.60 -3.39
N ALA A 115 11.27 19.14 -3.34
CA ALA A 115 11.83 18.26 -4.37
C ALA A 115 11.07 16.93 -4.44
N ARG A 116 10.84 16.29 -3.28
CA ARG A 116 10.08 15.04 -3.18
C ARG A 116 8.62 15.21 -3.63
N SER A 117 7.98 16.32 -3.27
CA SER A 117 6.60 16.63 -3.72
C SER A 117 6.50 16.71 -5.24
N ARG A 118 7.48 17.35 -5.90
CA ARG A 118 7.54 17.42 -7.36
C ARG A 118 7.75 16.04 -7.98
N GLU A 119 8.58 15.21 -7.37
CA GLU A 119 8.79 13.84 -7.83
C GLU A 119 7.50 13.03 -7.78
N LEU A 120 6.79 13.06 -6.64
CA LEU A 120 5.51 12.37 -6.47
C LEU A 120 4.45 12.86 -7.46
N LEU A 121 4.35 14.18 -7.68
CA LEU A 121 3.45 14.74 -8.71
C LEU A 121 3.81 14.27 -10.12
N ASN A 122 5.11 14.23 -10.47
CA ASN A 122 5.56 13.75 -11.76
C ASN A 122 5.32 12.24 -11.95
N GLN A 123 5.48 11.44 -10.89
CA GLN A 123 5.15 10.02 -10.89
C GLN A 123 3.64 9.81 -11.07
N LEU A 124 2.81 10.58 -10.36
CA LEU A 124 1.36 10.56 -10.51
C LEU A 124 0.96 10.91 -11.95
N GLY A 125 1.48 12.00 -12.52
CA GLY A 125 1.21 12.43 -13.90
C GLY A 125 1.54 11.32 -14.90
N ARG A 126 2.75 10.76 -14.84
CA ARG A 126 3.16 9.64 -15.72
C ARG A 126 2.26 8.41 -15.56
N SER A 127 1.80 8.12 -14.34
CA SER A 127 0.89 7.00 -14.10
C SER A 127 -0.52 7.26 -14.63
N LEU A 128 -0.98 8.51 -14.66
CA LEU A 128 -2.26 8.89 -15.26
C LEU A 128 -2.18 8.84 -16.78
N ASP A 129 -1.11 9.37 -17.36
CA ASP A 129 -0.86 9.34 -18.81
C ASP A 129 -0.85 7.92 -19.36
N ARG A 130 -0.17 6.98 -18.67
CA ARG A 130 -0.17 5.55 -19.06
C ARG A 130 -1.55 4.92 -19.06
N ARG A 131 -2.47 5.41 -18.23
CA ARG A 131 -3.86 4.95 -18.15
C ARG A 131 -4.81 5.74 -19.06
N GLY A 132 -4.30 6.72 -19.79
CA GLY A 132 -5.11 7.61 -20.64
C GLY A 132 -6.04 8.53 -19.85
N ILE A 133 -5.73 8.81 -18.58
CA ILE A 133 -6.54 9.65 -17.71
C ILE A 133 -5.93 11.05 -17.69
N SER A 134 -6.69 12.09 -18.04
CA SER A 134 -6.23 13.47 -17.91
C SER A 134 -6.24 13.92 -16.45
N ALA A 135 -5.38 14.89 -16.11
CA ALA A 135 -5.36 15.48 -14.77
C ALA A 135 -6.74 16.05 -14.36
N ASP A 136 -7.44 16.70 -15.29
CA ASP A 136 -8.78 17.26 -15.05
C ASP A 136 -9.81 16.16 -14.70
N LEU A 137 -9.80 15.05 -15.45
CA LEU A 137 -10.67 13.91 -15.19
C LEU A 137 -10.32 13.26 -13.83
N TYR A 138 -9.04 13.15 -13.49
CA TYR A 138 -8.61 12.64 -12.20
C TYR A 138 -9.14 13.50 -11.03
N LEU A 139 -9.02 14.83 -11.13
CA LEU A 139 -9.55 15.76 -10.12
C LEU A 139 -11.07 15.66 -10.00
N GLN A 140 -11.79 15.50 -11.12
CA GLN A 140 -13.24 15.27 -11.10
C GLN A 140 -13.62 13.95 -10.42
N LEU A 141 -12.92 12.85 -10.73
CA LEU A 141 -13.18 11.54 -10.15
C LEU A 141 -12.86 11.49 -8.65
N THR A 142 -11.82 12.19 -8.22
CA THR A 142 -11.40 12.25 -6.81
C THR A 142 -12.15 13.32 -6.02
N GLY A 143 -12.83 14.24 -6.69
CA GLY A 143 -13.49 15.39 -6.07
C GLY A 143 -12.53 16.37 -5.40
N GLN A 144 -11.24 16.32 -5.74
CA GLN A 144 -10.20 17.17 -5.16
C GLN A 144 -9.93 18.40 -6.02
N THR A 145 -9.58 19.52 -5.39
CA THR A 145 -9.00 20.66 -6.11
C THR A 145 -7.50 20.45 -6.35
N PRO A 146 -6.89 21.15 -7.33
CA PRO A 146 -5.43 21.12 -7.53
C PRO A 146 -4.64 21.46 -6.26
N GLU A 147 -5.14 22.39 -5.45
CA GLU A 147 -4.51 22.80 -4.20
C GLU A 147 -4.58 21.70 -3.14
N GLN A 148 -5.72 21.04 -3.01
CA GLN A 148 -5.89 19.90 -2.09
C GLN A 148 -4.99 18.73 -2.47
N LEU A 149 -4.86 18.45 -3.77
CA LEU A 149 -3.92 17.44 -4.26
C LEU A 149 -2.48 17.83 -3.93
N ALA A 150 -2.09 19.07 -4.19
CA ALA A 150 -0.74 19.55 -3.91
C ALA A 150 -0.41 19.57 -2.40
N GLU A 151 -1.38 19.88 -1.54
CA GLU A 151 -1.23 19.82 -0.09
C GLU A 151 -1.09 18.37 0.39
N GLY A 152 -1.93 17.45 -0.10
CA GLY A 152 -1.84 16.02 0.20
C GLY A 152 -0.48 15.44 -0.20
N VAL A 153 -0.02 15.73 -1.42
CA VAL A 153 1.30 15.27 -1.89
C VAL A 153 2.44 15.90 -1.09
N ARG A 154 2.32 17.17 -0.66
CA ARG A 154 3.33 17.80 0.19
C ARG A 154 3.38 17.14 1.57
N ALA A 155 2.23 16.78 2.15
CA ALA A 155 2.18 16.08 3.43
C ALA A 155 2.80 14.68 3.33
N GLU A 156 2.49 13.94 2.27
CA GLU A 156 3.10 12.64 1.97
C GLU A 156 4.62 12.76 1.76
N ALA A 157 5.07 13.75 1.00
CA ALA A 157 6.48 14.03 0.79
C ALA A 157 7.20 14.36 2.11
N ALA A 158 6.59 15.15 2.98
CA ALA A 158 7.13 15.47 4.29
C ALA A 158 7.27 14.21 5.16
N GLN A 159 6.28 13.30 5.13
CA GLN A 159 6.39 12.03 5.81
C GLN A 159 7.49 11.14 5.22
N SER A 160 7.57 10.98 3.89
CA SER A 160 8.63 10.21 3.21
C SER A 160 10.02 10.69 3.63
N VAL A 161 10.27 12.00 3.54
CA VAL A 161 11.56 12.59 3.89
C VAL A 161 11.85 12.42 5.40
N ALA A 162 10.85 12.58 6.26
CA ALA A 162 11.05 12.37 7.71
C ALA A 162 11.41 10.90 8.03
N ARG A 163 10.75 9.93 7.36
CA ARG A 163 11.06 8.50 7.50
C ARG A 163 12.50 8.20 7.05
N GLU A 164 12.89 8.69 5.88
CA GLU A 164 14.25 8.53 5.34
C GLU A 164 15.30 9.10 6.30
N LEU A 165 15.16 10.35 6.74
CA LEU A 165 16.11 10.99 7.66
C LEU A 165 16.25 10.25 9.00
N VAL A 166 15.14 9.72 9.52
CA VAL A 166 15.14 8.96 10.77
C VAL A 166 15.83 7.60 10.60
N LEU A 167 15.61 6.93 9.48
CA LEU A 167 16.29 5.68 9.15
C LEU A 167 17.79 5.92 8.90
N GLU A 168 18.18 6.99 8.21
CA GLU A 168 19.59 7.36 8.05
C GLU A 168 20.27 7.58 9.42
N ALA A 169 19.65 8.36 10.29
CA ALA A 169 20.17 8.59 11.64
C ALA A 169 20.23 7.31 12.48
N ALA A 170 19.27 6.39 12.29
CA ALA A 170 19.29 5.08 12.93
C ALA A 170 20.41 4.20 12.38
N ALA A 171 20.63 4.19 11.06
CA ALA A 171 21.71 3.47 10.40
C ALA A 171 23.07 3.89 10.94
N ASP A 172 23.31 5.20 11.06
CA ASP A 172 24.54 5.76 11.62
C ASP A 172 24.74 5.33 13.08
N LYS A 173 23.66 5.35 13.89
CA LYS A 173 23.72 4.95 15.30
C LYS A 173 23.94 3.46 15.49
N LEU A 174 23.40 2.63 14.61
CA LEU A 174 23.53 1.18 14.62
C LEU A 174 24.81 0.70 13.95
N GLY A 175 25.55 1.59 13.26
CA GLY A 175 26.76 1.25 12.53
C GLY A 175 26.50 0.34 11.34
N ILE A 176 25.37 0.55 10.65
CA ILE A 176 25.01 -0.22 9.46
C ILE A 176 25.75 0.37 8.26
N GLU A 177 26.54 -0.48 7.61
CA GLU A 177 27.30 -0.19 6.41
C GLU A 177 27.05 -1.30 5.41
N VAL A 178 26.85 -0.92 4.15
CA VAL A 178 26.62 -1.84 3.04
C VAL A 178 27.86 -1.85 2.17
N SER A 179 28.42 -3.03 1.97
CA SER A 179 29.59 -3.26 1.13
C SER A 179 29.24 -3.23 -0.37
N ASP A 180 30.25 -3.05 -1.21
CA ASP A 180 30.07 -3.18 -2.67
C ASP A 180 29.57 -4.58 -3.05
N ASP A 181 30.05 -5.61 -2.36
CA ASP A 181 29.68 -7.01 -2.62
C ASP A 181 28.18 -7.25 -2.40
N GLU A 182 27.59 -6.67 -1.33
CA GLU A 182 26.15 -6.77 -1.04
C GLU A 182 25.29 -6.06 -2.09
N VAL A 183 25.73 -4.89 -2.56
CA VAL A 183 25.05 -4.17 -3.64
C VAL A 183 25.13 -4.96 -4.94
N GLU A 184 26.31 -5.51 -5.25
CA GLU A 184 26.48 -6.33 -6.45
C GLU A 184 25.67 -7.63 -6.37
N GLU A 185 25.60 -8.30 -5.22
CA GLU A 185 24.76 -9.48 -5.01
C GLU A 185 23.29 -9.16 -5.29
N LEU A 186 22.77 -8.05 -4.75
CA LEU A 186 21.41 -7.59 -5.04
C LEU A 186 21.18 -7.35 -6.54
N ILE A 187 22.14 -6.72 -7.22
CA ILE A 187 22.04 -6.46 -8.67
C ILE A 187 22.05 -7.78 -9.44
N ARG A 188 22.92 -8.73 -9.08
CA ARG A 188 22.99 -10.04 -9.76
C ARG A 188 21.71 -10.82 -9.59
N GLU A 189 21.15 -10.89 -8.38
CA GLU A 189 19.87 -11.56 -8.12
C GLU A 189 18.75 -10.99 -9.01
N GLN A 190 18.68 -9.67 -9.12
CA GLN A 190 17.68 -8.99 -9.96
C GLN A 190 17.93 -9.22 -11.46
N ALA A 191 19.18 -9.17 -11.92
CA ALA A 191 19.54 -9.40 -13.31
C ALA A 191 19.24 -10.85 -13.74
N GLU A 192 19.57 -11.83 -12.89
CA GLU A 192 19.27 -13.24 -13.13
C GLU A 192 17.76 -13.50 -13.23
N ALA A 193 16.97 -12.89 -12.34
CA ALA A 193 15.51 -12.97 -12.40
C ALA A 193 14.93 -12.34 -13.68
N ALA A 194 15.59 -11.32 -14.23
CA ALA A 194 15.23 -10.67 -15.49
C ALA A 194 15.78 -11.39 -16.74
N GLY A 195 16.69 -12.36 -16.57
CA GLY A 195 17.39 -13.03 -17.67
C GLY A 195 18.43 -12.14 -18.37
N GLU A 196 18.97 -11.15 -17.65
CA GLU A 196 19.99 -10.21 -18.13
C GLU A 196 21.39 -10.64 -17.69
N ASP A 197 22.43 -10.14 -18.37
CA ASP A 197 23.81 -10.36 -17.96
C ASP A 197 24.16 -9.49 -16.74
N ALA A 198 24.43 -10.15 -15.62
CA ALA A 198 24.66 -9.51 -14.32
C ALA A 198 25.82 -8.52 -14.33
N ASP A 199 26.94 -8.86 -14.96
CA ASP A 199 28.16 -8.05 -14.95
C ASP A 199 28.00 -6.80 -15.83
N ASP A 200 27.27 -6.92 -16.95
CA ASP A 200 26.88 -5.79 -17.79
C ASP A 200 25.95 -4.83 -17.02
N VAL A 201 24.96 -5.35 -16.28
CA VAL A 201 24.02 -4.52 -15.49
C VAL A 201 24.75 -3.79 -14.36
N VAL A 202 25.65 -4.45 -13.64
CA VAL A 202 26.48 -3.83 -12.60
C VAL A 202 27.29 -2.66 -13.19
N SER A 203 27.95 -2.89 -14.33
CA SER A 203 28.76 -1.87 -15.00
C SER A 203 27.92 -0.66 -15.42
N GLN A 204 26.75 -0.89 -16.03
CA GLN A 204 25.83 0.18 -16.42
C GLN A 204 25.33 1.00 -15.23
N LEU A 205 24.99 0.36 -14.11
CA LEU A 205 24.52 1.04 -12.91
C LEU A 205 25.63 1.89 -12.25
N ARG A 206 26.88 1.42 -12.30
CA ARG A 206 28.04 2.19 -11.84
C ARG A 206 28.28 3.41 -12.74
N GLU A 207 28.29 3.24 -14.06
CA GLU A 207 28.46 4.34 -15.02
C GLU A 207 27.34 5.40 -14.94
N ALA A 208 26.10 4.95 -14.72
CA ALA A 208 24.95 5.82 -14.55
C ALA A 208 24.88 6.50 -13.17
N GLY A 209 25.83 6.22 -12.26
CA GLY A 209 25.85 6.75 -10.90
C GLY A 209 24.71 6.25 -10.01
N ARG A 210 24.05 5.14 -10.40
CA ARG A 210 22.92 4.54 -9.67
C ARG A 210 23.37 3.55 -8.60
N PHE A 211 24.60 3.06 -8.69
CA PHE A 211 25.19 2.14 -7.71
C PHE A 211 25.15 2.70 -6.29
N GLU A 212 25.53 3.97 -6.12
CA GLU A 212 25.53 4.64 -4.81
C GLU A 212 24.11 4.84 -4.25
N THR A 213 23.14 5.12 -5.13
CA THR A 213 21.72 5.21 -4.74
C THR A 213 21.23 3.85 -4.24
N LEU A 214 21.56 2.76 -4.95
CA LEU A 214 21.20 1.41 -4.52
C LEU A 214 21.85 1.04 -3.19
N ARG A 215 23.11 1.44 -2.95
CA ARG A 215 23.76 1.24 -1.64
C ARG A 215 22.99 1.97 -0.53
N ALA A 216 22.59 3.21 -0.77
CA ALA A 216 21.80 3.97 0.20
C ALA A 216 20.44 3.31 0.48
N ASP A 217 19.73 2.90 -0.56
CA ASP A 217 18.44 2.22 -0.44
C ASP A 217 18.56 0.89 0.33
N LEU A 218 19.59 0.09 0.02
CA LEU A 218 19.88 -1.16 0.71
C LEU A 218 20.22 -0.92 2.19
N ARG A 219 21.02 0.12 2.49
CA ARG A 219 21.35 0.51 3.87
C ARG A 219 20.10 0.87 4.67
N LEU A 220 19.16 1.61 4.09
CA LEU A 220 17.90 1.94 4.75
C LEU A 220 17.02 0.71 4.96
N LYS A 221 16.98 -0.21 3.98
CA LYS A 221 16.26 -1.48 4.08
C LYS A 221 16.79 -2.33 5.23
N GLU A 222 18.10 -2.55 5.30
CA GLU A 222 18.74 -3.31 6.39
C GLU A 222 18.55 -2.66 7.76
N THR A 223 18.57 -1.34 7.80
CA THR A 223 18.29 -0.58 9.03
C THR A 223 16.86 -0.84 9.50
N LEU A 224 15.89 -0.79 8.60
CA LEU A 224 14.52 -1.11 8.92
C LEU A 224 14.38 -2.56 9.37
N ASP A 225 15.00 -3.52 8.67
CA ASP A 225 15.00 -4.93 9.04
C ASP A 225 15.55 -5.15 10.45
N ARG A 226 16.66 -4.47 10.77
CA ARG A 226 17.27 -4.52 12.10
C ARG A 226 16.32 -3.98 13.16
N ILE A 227 15.68 -2.83 12.93
CA ILE A 227 14.72 -2.24 13.87
C ILE A 227 13.52 -3.17 14.05
N VAL A 228 12.92 -3.64 12.96
CA VAL A 228 11.75 -4.53 12.94
C VAL A 228 12.01 -5.82 13.71
N SER A 229 13.24 -6.36 13.64
CA SER A 229 13.65 -7.55 14.40
C SER A 229 13.62 -7.35 15.93
N GLU A 230 13.75 -6.11 16.40
CA GLU A 230 13.75 -5.76 17.82
C GLU A 230 12.39 -5.25 18.32
N VAL A 231 11.46 -4.92 17.41
CA VAL A 231 10.14 -4.43 17.77
C VAL A 231 9.19 -5.58 18.05
N LYS A 232 8.58 -5.55 19.24
CA LYS A 232 7.59 -6.55 19.64
C LYS A 232 6.32 -6.42 18.81
N ARG A 233 6.02 -7.44 18.00
CA ARG A 233 4.74 -7.59 17.29
C ARG A 233 3.58 -7.71 18.28
N ILE A 234 2.51 -6.96 18.02
CA ILE A 234 1.24 -7.03 18.76
C ILE A 234 0.10 -7.23 17.76
N SER A 235 -0.98 -7.88 18.17
CA SER A 235 -2.15 -8.06 17.30
C SER A 235 -2.80 -6.73 16.94
N PRO A 236 -3.45 -6.60 15.77
CA PRO A 236 -4.13 -5.37 15.35
C PRO A 236 -5.11 -4.81 16.40
N ASP A 237 -5.89 -5.67 17.06
CA ASP A 237 -6.84 -5.26 18.10
C ASP A 237 -6.15 -4.61 19.31
N LEU A 238 -4.99 -5.15 19.70
CA LEU A 238 -4.17 -4.61 20.78
C LEU A 238 -3.49 -3.30 20.38
N ALA A 239 -3.09 -3.16 19.11
CA ALA A 239 -2.56 -1.91 18.58
C ALA A 239 -3.62 -0.80 18.66
N GLN A 240 -4.84 -1.06 18.17
CA GLN A 240 -5.95 -0.10 18.25
C GLN A 240 -6.34 0.24 19.70
N ALA A 241 -6.32 -0.74 20.61
CA ALA A 241 -6.57 -0.49 22.03
C ALA A 241 -5.46 0.37 22.66
N ARG A 242 -4.19 0.14 22.30
CA ARG A 242 -3.05 0.91 22.80
C ARG A 242 -3.06 2.34 22.27
N ASP A 243 -3.40 2.57 21.01
CA ASP A 243 -3.43 3.92 20.43
C ASP A 243 -4.52 4.80 21.04
N LYS A 244 -5.61 4.20 21.54
CA LYS A 244 -6.61 4.93 22.35
C LYS A 244 -6.10 5.33 23.73
N LEU A 245 -5.04 4.68 24.22
CA LEU A 245 -4.49 4.87 25.58
C LEU A 245 -3.16 5.64 25.59
N TRP A 246 -2.40 5.60 24.49
CA TRP A 246 -1.05 6.16 24.36
C TRP A 246 -1.07 7.57 23.76
N THR A 247 -0.39 8.51 24.42
CA THR A 247 -0.05 9.83 23.90
C THR A 247 1.46 10.06 24.05
N PRO A 248 2.15 10.65 23.04
CA PRO A 248 3.62 10.78 23.02
C PRO A 248 4.25 11.44 24.26
N ASP A 249 3.48 12.25 24.99
CA ASP A 249 3.95 12.96 26.20
C ASP A 249 4.12 12.07 27.44
N LYS A 250 3.61 10.83 27.45
CA LYS A 250 3.64 9.97 28.66
C LYS A 250 4.92 9.17 28.85
N GLU A 251 5.76 9.02 27.82
CA GLU A 251 7.02 8.25 27.91
C GLU A 251 8.25 9.07 28.28
N THR A 252 8.19 10.40 28.26
CA THR A 252 9.32 11.27 28.67
C THR A 252 9.49 11.40 30.19
N ALA A 253 8.59 10.82 30.98
CA ALA A 253 8.80 10.66 32.41
C ALA A 253 9.81 9.52 32.65
N SER A 254 11.09 9.80 32.39
CA SER A 254 12.20 9.03 32.93
C SER A 254 11.92 8.76 34.40
N THR A 255 11.92 7.50 34.79
CA THR A 255 11.76 7.08 36.17
C THR A 255 12.87 7.74 36.98
N GLU A 256 12.55 8.84 37.69
CA GLU A 256 13.42 9.37 38.73
C GLU A 256 13.59 8.26 39.76
N THR A 257 14.74 7.59 39.67
CA THR A 257 15.17 6.63 40.67
C THR A 257 15.41 7.45 41.92
N LYS A 258 14.43 7.46 42.84
CA LYS A 258 14.58 8.10 44.16
C LYS A 258 15.75 7.44 44.88
N LEU A 259 16.93 8.05 44.81
CA LEU A 259 18.04 7.76 45.69
C LEU A 259 17.63 8.15 47.11
N TRP A 260 17.32 7.14 47.91
CA TRP A 260 17.10 7.25 49.34
C TRP A 260 18.39 7.68 50.03
N THR A 261 18.38 8.84 50.71
CA THR A 261 19.42 9.21 51.69
C THR A 261 18.76 9.42 53.06
N PRO A 262 19.26 8.77 54.13
CA PRO A 262 18.67 8.91 55.44
C PRO A 262 19.26 10.10 56.22
N ALA A 263 18.40 10.71 57.03
CA ALA A 263 18.67 11.54 58.21
C ALA A 263 19.05 13.01 58.01
N SER A 264 18.19 13.89 58.55
CA SER A 264 18.51 14.99 59.49
C SER A 264 17.19 15.61 59.96
N LYS A 265 16.60 15.12 61.06
CA LYS A 265 16.48 15.83 62.36
C LYS A 265 16.08 17.32 62.24
N GLU A 266 14.80 17.61 62.49
CA GLU A 266 14.34 18.91 63.00
C GLU A 266 14.40 18.91 64.54
N PRO A 267 14.78 20.03 65.18
CA PRO A 267 14.47 20.27 66.58
C PRO A 267 13.31 21.26 66.76
N ALA A 268 12.49 20.92 67.76
CA ALA A 268 11.51 21.72 68.53
C ALA A 268 10.23 22.18 67.82
#